data_AF-A0A831RJP0-F1
#
_entry.id   AF-A0A831RJP0-F1
#
_cell.length_a   1.000
_cell.length_b   1.000
_cell.length_c   1.000
_cell.angle_alpha   90.00
_cell.angle_beta   90.00
_cell.angle_gamma   90.00
#
_symmetry.space_group_name_H-M   'P 1'
#
loop_
_entity.id
_entity.type
_entity.pdbx_description
1 polymer ?
#
loop_
_entity_poly.entity_id
_entity_poly.type
_entity_poly.pdbx_seq_one_letter_code
_entity_poly.pdbx_strand_id
1 'polypeptide(L)' 'MAGPVFNLVDQAPHVFDARGVAKRFRHAAIFGALDALRPGETMRFLNDHDPLPLLEQMRTRYGDTVHVAYV' A
#
# COMPACT_ATOMS: atom_id res chain seq x y z
N MET A 1 -22.79 -2.62 -19.77
CA MET A 1 -22.21 -1.26 -19.67
C MET A 1 -21.08 -1.33 -18.68
N ALA A 2 -19.83 -1.40 -19.16
CA ALA A 2 -18.67 -1.38 -18.27
C ALA A 2 -18.61 0.03 -17.65
N GLY A 3 -18.80 0.12 -16.34
CA GLY A 3 -18.63 1.38 -15.61
C GLY A 3 -17.20 1.91 -15.81
N PRO A 4 -16.96 3.21 -15.55
CA PRO A 4 -15.62 3.77 -15.67
C PRO A 4 -14.69 2.98 -14.76
N VAL A 5 -13.64 2.39 -15.36
CA VAL A 5 -12.51 1.84 -14.60
C VAL A 5 -11.85 3.06 -13.98
N PHE A 6 -12.29 3.47 -12.79
CA PHE A 6 -11.65 4.55 -12.06
C PHE A 6 -10.19 4.15 -11.88
N ASN A 7 -9.28 4.93 -12.45
CA ASN A 7 -7.85 4.76 -12.24
C ASN A 7 -7.55 5.15 -10.79
N LEU A 8 -7.86 4.26 -9.83
CA LEU A 8 -7.74 4.49 -8.39
C LEU A 8 -6.31 4.90 -7.99
N VAL A 9 -5.32 4.55 -8.81
CA VAL A 9 -3.90 4.88 -8.58
C VAL A 9 -3.58 6.37 -8.73
N ASP A 10 -4.36 7.15 -9.48
CA ASP A 10 -4.08 8.57 -9.74
C ASP A 10 -4.70 9.54 -8.72
N GLN A 11 -5.62 9.06 -7.87
CA GLN A 11 -6.42 9.93 -6.96
C GLN A 11 -6.26 9.56 -5.48
N ALA A 12 -5.28 8.72 -5.13
CA ALA A 12 -5.03 8.38 -3.73
C ALA A 12 -4.51 9.61 -2.96
N PRO A 13 -5.23 10.11 -1.95
CA PRO A 13 -4.84 11.32 -1.21
C PRO A 13 -3.59 11.11 -0.34
N HIS A 14 -3.25 9.86 -0.04
CA HIS A 14 -2.08 9.50 0.75
C HIS A 14 -1.00 8.89 -0.13
N VAL A 15 0.24 9.35 0.01
CA VAL A 15 1.40 8.80 -0.69
C VAL A 15 2.44 8.38 0.34
N PHE A 16 2.93 7.15 0.23
CA PHE A 16 4.05 6.65 1.01
C PHE A 16 5.17 6.17 0.07
N ASP A 17 6.32 6.84 0.14
CA ASP A 17 7.50 6.48 -0.63
C ASP A 17 8.53 5.74 0.24
N ALA A 18 8.61 4.43 0.10
CA ALA A 18 9.52 3.59 0.89
C ALA A 18 11.00 3.79 0.50
N ARG A 19 11.28 4.36 -0.67
CA ARG A 19 12.64 4.51 -1.22
C ARG A 19 13.47 5.49 -0.39
N GLY A 20 12.81 6.49 0.21
CA GLY A 20 13.44 7.43 1.15
C GLY A 20 13.61 6.89 2.56
N VAL A 21 13.03 5.73 2.89
CA VAL A 21 13.04 5.17 4.25
C VAL A 21 14.21 4.21 4.42
N ALA A 22 15.06 4.49 5.41
CA ALA A 22 16.19 3.64 5.75
C ALA A 22 15.72 2.21 6.10
N LYS A 23 16.46 1.20 5.63
CA LYS A 23 16.09 -0.23 5.71
C LYS A 23 15.63 -0.67 7.09
N ARG A 24 16.32 -0.24 8.16
CA ARG A 24 15.99 -0.61 9.55
C ARG A 24 14.63 -0.10 10.05
N PHE A 25 14.07 0.93 9.42
CA PHE A 25 12.78 1.52 9.80
C PHE A 25 11.65 1.17 8.83
N ARG A 26 11.98 0.62 7.65
CA ARG A 26 11.05 0.47 6.55
C ARG A 26 9.81 -0.35 6.91
N HIS A 27 9.99 -1.51 7.54
CA HIS A 27 8.84 -2.33 7.97
C HIS A 27 7.92 -1.59 8.93
N ALA A 28 8.47 -0.97 9.97
CA ALA A 28 7.67 -0.22 10.94
C ALA A 28 6.92 0.95 10.30
N ALA A 29 7.57 1.67 9.37
CA ALA A 29 6.97 2.79 8.67
C ALA A 29 5.86 2.36 7.70
N ILE A 30 6.05 1.26 6.95
CA ILE A 30 5.04 0.73 6.03
C ILE A 30 3.80 0.28 6.80
N PHE A 31 3.98 -0.55 7.83
CA PHE A 31 2.84 -1.05 8.61
C PHE A 31 2.16 0.04 9.41
N GLY A 32 2.92 1.00 9.96
CA GLY A 32 2.33 2.17 10.61
C GLY A 32 1.51 3.04 9.65
N ALA A 33 1.94 3.19 8.40
CA ALA A 33 1.18 3.92 7.39
C ALA A 33 -0.12 3.19 7.00
N LEU A 34 -0.09 1.87 6.89
CA LEU A 34 -1.29 1.05 6.66
C LEU A 34 -2.25 1.09 7.86
N ASP A 35 -1.72 0.96 9.08
CA ASP A 35 -2.51 0.99 10.33
C ASP A 35 -3.18 2.36 10.56
N ALA A 36 -2.65 3.42 9.94
CA ALA A 36 -3.20 4.77 10.02
C ALA A 36 -4.37 5.00 9.04
N LEU A 37 -4.57 4.13 8.04
CA LEU A 37 -5.67 4.27 7.10
C LEU A 37 -7.01 3.98 7.78
N ARG A 38 -8.01 4.81 7.48
CA ARG A 38 -9.40 4.57 7.86
C ARG A 38 -10.09 3.71 6.79
N PRO A 39 -11.19 3.00 7.14
CA PRO A 39 -11.95 2.25 6.16
C PRO A 39 -12.36 3.10 4.95
N GLY A 40 -12.04 2.63 3.75
CA GLY A 40 -12.31 3.33 2.49
C GLY A 40 -11.20 4.30 2.03
N GLU A 41 -10.18 4.58 2.86
CA GLU A 41 -9.03 5.36 2.44
C GLU A 41 -8.07 4.51 1.59
N THR A 42 -7.38 5.17 0.66
CA THR A 42 -6.41 4.54 -0.24
C THR A 42 -5.08 5.27 -0.12
N MET A 43 -4.00 4.49 -0.10
CA MET A 43 -2.62 4.99 -0.11
C MET A 43 -1.89 4.51 -1.35
N ARG A 44 -1.22 5.43 -2.05
CA ARG A 44 -0.25 5.08 -3.08
C ARG A 44 1.08 4.75 -2.44
N PHE A 45 1.53 3.53 -2.65
CA PHE A 45 2.76 3.00 -2.08
C PHE A 45 3.84 2.86 -3.16
N LEU A 46 5.01 3.48 -2.96
CA LEU A 46 6.16 3.36 -3.87
C LEU A 46 7.24 2.49 -3.23
N ASN A 47 7.66 1.45 -3.95
CA ASN A 47 8.71 0.53 -3.54
C ASN A 47 9.81 0.45 -4.61
N ASP A 48 11.07 0.30 -4.20
CA ASP A 48 12.25 0.16 -5.08
C ASP A 48 12.74 -1.28 -5.27
N HIS A 49 12.11 -2.26 -4.64
CA HIS A 49 12.51 -3.66 -4.67
C HIS A 49 11.33 -4.59 -4.91
N ASP A 50 11.62 -5.89 -5.05
CA ASP A 50 10.61 -6.94 -5.26
C ASP A 50 9.48 -6.84 -4.23
N PRO A 51 8.24 -6.54 -4.67
CA PRO A 51 7.11 -6.37 -3.77
C PRO A 51 6.53 -7.70 -3.28
N LEU A 52 6.82 -8.85 -3.92
CA LEU A 52 6.15 -10.11 -3.59
C LEU A 52 6.27 -10.52 -2.12
N PRO A 53 7.46 -10.45 -1.47
CA PRO A 53 7.57 -10.79 -0.05
C PRO A 53 6.76 -9.85 0.84
N LEU A 54 6.66 -8.57 0.46
CA LEU A 54 5.89 -7.58 1.22
C LEU A 54 4.38 -7.79 1.05
N LEU A 55 3.93 -8.11 -0.16
CA LEU A 55 2.52 -8.45 -0.43
C LEU A 55 2.07 -9.67 0.39
N GLU A 56 2.93 -10.68 0.49
CA GLU A 56 2.68 -11.85 1.34
C GLU A 56 2.55 -11.48 2.83
N GLN A 57 3.44 -10.63 3.33
CA GLN A 57 3.38 -10.14 4.70
C GLN A 57 2.11 -9.33 4.96
N MET A 58 1.72 -8.46 4.02
CA MET A 58 0.48 -7.68 4.12
C MET A 58 -0.73 -8.61 4.16
N ARG A 59 -0.81 -9.61 3.28
CA ARG A 59 -1.89 -10.60 3.28
C ARG A 59 -1.96 -11.36 4.61
N THR A 60 -0.83 -11.79 5.14
CA THR A 60 -0.77 -12.52 6.41
C THR A 60 -1.22 -11.66 7.60
N ARG A 61 -0.81 -10.38 7.62
CA ARG A 61 -1.11 -9.47 8.74
C ARG A 61 -2.53 -8.90 8.69
N TYR A 62 -3.02 -8.53 7.52
CA TYR A 62 -4.27 -7.78 7.36
C TYR A 62 -5.42 -8.61 6.77
N GLY A 63 -5.14 -9.76 6.16
CA GLY A 63 -6.15 -10.57 5.48
C GLY A 63 -6.94 -9.72 4.49
N ASP A 64 -8.27 -9.81 4.58
CA ASP A 64 -9.18 -9.11 3.68
C ASP A 64 -9.45 -7.64 4.05
N THR A 65 -8.84 -7.13 5.13
CA THR A 65 -9.05 -5.74 5.58
C THR A 65 -8.27 -4.71 4.76
N VAL A 66 -7.21 -5.15 4.08
CA VAL A 66 -6.39 -4.32 3.19
C VAL A 66 -6.36 -4.99 1.83
N HIS A 67 -6.87 -4.29 0.82
CA HIS A 67 -6.77 -4.71 -0.57
C HIS A 67 -5.56 -4.06 -1.23
N VAL A 68 -4.69 -4.87 -1.83
CA VAL A 68 -3.50 -4.36 -2.54
C VAL A 68 -3.63 -4.63 -4.03
N ALA A 69 -3.50 -3.56 -4.81
CA ALA A 69 -3.36 -3.62 -6.26
C ALA A 69 -1.93 -3.16 -6.61
N TYR A 70 -1.19 -4.00 -7.34
CA TYR A 70 0.12 -3.66 -7.89
C TYR A 70 0.01 -3.54 -9.41
N VAL A 71 0.76 -2.61 -10.01
CA VAL A 71 0.81 -2.35 -11.45
C VAL A 71 2.23 -2.40 -11.97
#